data_AF-A0A285GP34-F1
#
_entry.id   AF-A0A285GP34-F1
#
_cell.length_a   1.000
_cell.length_b   1.000
_cell.length_c   1.000
_cell.angle_alpha   90.00
_cell.angle_beta   90.00
_cell.angle_gamma   90.00
#
_symmetry.space_group_name_H-M   'P 1'
#
loop_
_entity.id
_entity.type
_entity.pdbx_description
1 polymer ?
#
loop_
_entity_poly.entity_id
_entity_poly.type
_entity_poly.pdbx_seq_one_letter_code
_entity_poly.pdbx_strand_id
1 'polypeptide(L)'
;MAGGDAVVAPRVTRRLLDRFAGRLTASPPAPAGPPDLTDREREVLLLVAQGLSNLEISGRLQVAEATVKTHIGRILGKLGLRDRVQAVVFAYESSLVQPGGNS
;
A
#
# COMPACT_ATOMS: atom_id res chain seq x y z
N MET A 1 33.55 13.18 -2.05
CA MET A 1 32.95 12.48 -0.89
C MET A 1 31.51 12.93 -0.75
N ALA A 2 30.56 11.99 -0.86
CA ALA A 2 29.25 11.99 -0.21
C ALA A 2 28.52 10.72 -0.67
N GLY A 3 28.98 9.57 -0.19
CA GLY A 3 28.20 8.34 -0.24
C GLY A 3 27.07 8.48 0.78
N GLY A 4 25.89 8.85 0.31
CA GLY A 4 24.67 8.88 1.10
C GLY A 4 24.17 7.45 1.31
N ASP A 5 24.75 6.77 2.29
CA ASP A 5 24.19 5.55 2.86
C ASP A 5 22.82 5.88 3.46
N ALA A 6 21.77 5.36 2.84
CA ALA A 6 20.44 5.31 3.45
C ALA A 6 19.79 3.99 3.07
N VAL A 7 20.40 2.90 3.54
CA VAL A 7 19.75 1.59 3.64
C VAL A 7 18.74 1.67 4.79
N VAL A 8 17.56 2.26 4.55
CA VAL A 8 16.45 2.19 5.52
C VAL A 8 15.64 0.93 5.24
N ALA A 9 16.12 -0.17 5.79
CA ALA A 9 15.40 -1.43 5.91
C ALA A 9 14.36 -1.36 7.09
N PRO A 10 13.53 -2.39 7.30
CA PRO A 10 12.07 -2.37 7.32
C PRO A 10 11.49 -2.21 8.74
N ARG A 11 11.63 -1.01 9.35
CA ARG A 11 11.20 -0.79 10.75
C ARG A 11 9.88 -0.04 10.93
N VAL A 12 9.34 0.58 9.88
CA VAL A 12 8.08 1.35 9.98
C VAL A 12 6.85 0.43 9.94
N THR A 13 6.97 -0.69 9.24
CA THR A 13 5.86 -1.63 9.00
C THR A 13 5.33 -2.27 10.28
N ARG A 14 6.23 -2.71 11.17
CA ARG A 14 5.87 -3.43 12.40
C ARG A 14 5.17 -2.52 13.42
N ARG A 15 5.56 -1.24 13.52
CA ARG A 15 4.95 -0.29 14.47
C ARG A 15 3.56 0.20 14.05
N LEU A 16 3.24 0.16 12.75
CA LEU A 16 1.91 0.50 12.25
C LEU A 16 0.96 -0.70 12.36
N LEU A 17 1.42 -1.91 12.03
CA LEU A 17 0.66 -3.14 12.25
C LEU A 17 0.31 -3.33 13.74
N ASP A 18 1.24 -3.07 14.65
CA ASP A 18 1.02 -3.15 16.10
C ASP A 18 -0.06 -2.17 16.62
N ARG A 19 -0.11 -0.95 16.06
CA ARG A 19 -1.14 0.05 16.41
C ARG A 19 -2.54 -0.27 15.88
N PHE A 20 -2.64 -1.07 14.81
CA PHE A 20 -3.92 -1.40 14.16
C PHE A 20 -4.37 -2.85 14.41
N ALA A 21 -3.52 -3.72 14.96
CA ALA A 21 -3.82 -5.11 15.29
C ALA A 21 -5.07 -5.28 16.16
N GLY A 22 -5.32 -4.34 17.09
CA GLY A 22 -6.51 -4.36 17.94
C GLY A 22 -7.84 -4.10 17.22
N ARG A 23 -7.83 -3.65 15.95
CA ARG A 23 -9.05 -3.35 15.16
C ARG A 23 -9.35 -4.37 14.05
N LEU A 24 -8.48 -5.37 13.84
CA LEU A 24 -8.57 -6.32 12.72
C LEU A 24 -9.51 -7.52 12.96
N THR A 25 -10.30 -7.53 14.05
CA THR A 25 -11.07 -8.72 14.49
C THR A 25 -12.27 -9.13 13.61
N ALA A 26 -12.44 -8.57 12.41
CA ALA A 26 -13.50 -8.99 11.50
C ALA A 26 -13.11 -8.69 10.04
N SER A 27 -12.35 -9.58 9.40
CA SER A 27 -12.21 -9.55 7.95
C SER A 27 -12.96 -10.74 7.33
N PRO A 28 -13.93 -10.51 6.42
CA PRO A 28 -14.45 -11.58 5.56
C PRO A 28 -13.33 -12.13 4.65
N PRO A 29 -13.48 -13.36 4.11
CA PRO A 29 -12.47 -13.95 3.24
C PRO A 29 -12.22 -13.04 2.02
N ALA A 30 -10.95 -12.72 1.77
CA ALA A 30 -10.55 -11.94 0.61
C ALA A 30 -11.01 -12.64 -0.69
N PRO A 31 -11.64 -11.92 -1.64
CA PRO A 31 -12.04 -12.51 -2.91
C PRO A 31 -10.83 -13.03 -3.68
N ALA A 32 -10.99 -14.21 -4.29
CA ALA A 32 -9.96 -14.93 -5.00
C ALA A 32 -9.50 -14.18 -6.26
N GLY A 33 -8.19 -13.91 -6.33
CA GLY A 33 -7.49 -13.45 -7.54
C GLY A 33 -7.33 -11.92 -7.62
N PRO A 34 -6.15 -11.42 -8.02
CA PRO A 34 -5.94 -9.99 -8.17
C PRO A 34 -6.84 -9.47 -9.30
N PRO A 35 -7.67 -8.44 -9.09
CA PRO A 35 -8.33 -7.75 -10.18
C PRO A 35 -7.27 -7.12 -11.09
N ASP A 36 -7.67 -6.87 -12.33
CA ASP A 36 -6.90 -6.18 -13.37
C ASP A 36 -6.59 -4.72 -12.92
N LEU A 37 -5.61 -4.59 -12.03
CA LEU A 37 -5.05 -3.32 -11.61
C LEU A 37 -4.06 -2.89 -12.69
N THR A 38 -4.23 -1.65 -13.16
CA THR A 38 -3.24 -1.02 -14.03
C THR A 38 -1.91 -0.85 -13.28
N ASP A 39 -0.80 -0.70 -14.01
CA ASP A 39 0.52 -0.45 -13.40
C ASP A 39 0.49 0.70 -12.41
N ARG A 40 -0.24 1.78 -12.74
CA ARG A 40 -0.37 2.94 -11.88
C ARG A 40 -1.16 2.67 -10.60
N GLU A 41 -2.21 1.86 -10.67
CA GLU A 41 -2.98 1.46 -9.50
C GLU A 41 -2.17 0.53 -8.59
N ARG A 42 -1.38 -0.38 -9.18
CA ARG A 42 -0.48 -1.25 -8.44
C ARG A 42 0.63 -0.47 -7.74
N GLU A 43 1.23 0.51 -8.42
CA GLU A 43 2.23 1.42 -7.83
C GLU A 43 1.65 2.19 -6.63
N VAL A 44 0.45 2.76 -6.78
CA VAL A 44 -0.25 3.43 -5.68
C VAL A 44 -0.55 2.46 -4.53
N LEU A 45 -1.01 1.24 -4.81
CA LEU A 45 -1.29 0.21 -3.80
C LEU A 45 -0.02 -0.16 -3.01
N LEU A 46 1.13 -0.29 -3.67
CA LEU A 46 2.42 -0.55 -3.03
C LEU A 46 2.82 0.58 -2.08
N LEU A 47 2.68 1.83 -2.51
CA LEU A 47 2.99 2.99 -1.66
C LEU A 47 2.02 3.12 -0.48
N VAL A 48 0.74 2.77 -0.69
CA VAL A 48 -0.25 2.67 0.39
C VAL A 48 0.15 1.59 1.40
N ALA A 49 0.58 0.43 0.93
CA ALA A 49 1.03 -0.69 1.77
C ALA A 49 2.28 -0.34 2.59
N GLN A 50 3.16 0.51 2.05
CA GLN A 50 4.30 1.07 2.77
C GLN A 50 3.90 2.11 3.86
N GLY A 51 2.62 2.48 3.94
CA GLY A 51 2.09 3.38 4.97
C GLY A 51 2.19 4.87 4.64
N LEU A 52 2.52 5.26 3.40
CA LEU A 52 2.73 6.65 2.99
C LEU A 52 1.43 7.44 2.92
N SER A 53 1.40 8.68 3.39
CA SER A 53 0.24 9.57 3.26
C SER A 53 -0.06 9.94 1.80
N ASN A 54 -1.28 10.40 1.49
CA ASN A 54 -1.62 10.81 0.13
C ASN A 54 -0.70 11.91 -0.42
N LEU A 55 -0.24 12.82 0.45
CA LEU A 55 0.72 13.86 0.14
C LEU A 55 2.13 13.30 -0.19
N GLU A 56 2.56 12.27 0.53
CA GLU A 56 3.85 11.62 0.29
C GLU A 56 3.82 10.79 -1.01
N ILE A 57 2.68 10.14 -1.28
CA ILE A 57 2.43 9.44 -2.54
C ILE A 57 2.41 10.44 -3.69
N SER A 58 1.69 11.55 -3.55
CA SER A 58 1.57 12.56 -4.61
C SER A 58 2.94 13.17 -4.96
N GLY A 59 3.79 13.40 -3.95
CA GLY A 59 5.17 13.85 -4.15
C GLY A 59 6.04 12.83 -4.89
N ARG A 60 5.93 11.54 -4.57
CA ARG A 60 6.67 10.46 -5.27
C ARG A 60 6.20 10.26 -6.70
N LEU A 61 4.90 10.35 -6.91
CA LEU A 61 4.27 10.11 -8.20
C LEU A 61 4.22 11.34 -9.11
N GLN A 62 4.63 12.51 -8.60
CA GLN A 62 4.55 13.82 -9.25
C GLN A 62 3.13 14.14 -9.76
N VAL A 63 2.12 13.83 -8.94
CA VAL A 63 0.69 14.11 -9.24
C VAL A 63 0.06 14.94 -8.13
N ALA A 64 -1.17 15.41 -8.32
CA ALA A 64 -1.94 16.07 -7.26
C ALA A 64 -2.45 15.07 -6.21
N GLU A 65 -2.59 15.51 -4.96
CA GLU A 65 -3.15 14.69 -3.86
C GLU A 65 -4.57 14.19 -4.20
N ALA A 66 -5.38 15.00 -4.88
CA ALA A 66 -6.71 14.61 -5.35
C ALA A 66 -6.65 13.42 -6.31
N THR A 67 -5.66 13.38 -7.20
CA THR A 67 -5.44 12.26 -8.13
C THR A 67 -5.12 10.97 -7.38
N VAL A 68 -4.31 11.05 -6.31
CA VAL A 68 -4.03 9.89 -5.44
C VAL A 68 -5.31 9.38 -4.79
N LYS A 69 -6.16 10.26 -4.25
CA LYS A 69 -7.46 9.87 -3.67
C LYS A 69 -8.34 9.15 -4.70
N THR A 70 -8.37 9.62 -5.94
CA THR A 70 -9.09 8.95 -7.03
C THR A 70 -8.52 7.57 -7.32
N HIS A 71 -7.20 7.40 -7.40
CA HIS A 71 -6.58 6.09 -7.58
C HIS A 71 -6.92 5.13 -6.44
N ILE A 72 -6.82 5.59 -5.18
CA ILE A 72 -7.18 4.78 -4.01
C ILE A 72 -8.66 4.35 -4.08
N GLY A 73 -9.58 5.26 -4.42
CA GLY A 73 -11.00 4.92 -4.58
C GLY A 73 -11.25 3.85 -5.64
N ARG A 74 -10.57 3.94 -6.79
CA ARG A 74 -10.67 2.92 -7.85
C ARG A 74 -10.08 1.59 -7.43
N ILE A 75 -8.93 1.59 -6.76
CA ILE A 75 -8.28 0.40 -6.21
C ILE A 75 -9.22 -0.30 -5.21
N LEU A 76 -9.79 0.45 -4.26
CA LEU A 76 -10.73 -0.08 -3.28
C LEU A 76 -11.96 -0.67 -3.96
N GLY A 77 -12.54 0.04 -4.94
CA GLY A 77 -13.68 -0.45 -5.72
C GLY A 77 -13.37 -1.73 -6.50
N LYS A 78 -12.21 -1.80 -7.16
CA LYS A 78 -11.75 -2.98 -7.90
C LYS A 78 -11.49 -4.18 -7.00
N LEU A 79 -10.95 -3.95 -5.81
CA LEU A 79 -10.60 -4.98 -4.83
C LEU A 79 -11.77 -5.35 -3.90
N GLY A 80 -12.92 -4.66 -3.99
CA GLY A 80 -14.05 -4.84 -3.08
C GLY A 80 -13.75 -4.43 -1.63
N LEU A 81 -12.79 -3.52 -1.43
CA LEU A 81 -12.33 -3.08 -0.12
C LEU A 81 -13.07 -1.82 0.30
N ARG A 82 -13.31 -1.69 1.60
CA ARG A 82 -14.05 -0.56 2.19
C ARG A 82 -13.16 0.63 2.50
N ASP A 83 -11.91 0.39 2.84
CA ASP A 83 -11.01 1.41 3.32
C ASP A 83 -9.54 1.07 3.13
N ARG A 84 -8.72 2.10 3.33
CA ARG A 84 -7.26 2.05 3.17
C ARG A 84 -6.61 0.96 4.02
N VAL A 85 -7.14 0.68 5.22
CA VAL A 85 -6.56 -0.34 6.10
C VAL A 85 -6.72 -1.72 5.46
N GLN A 86 -7.91 -2.00 4.92
CA GLN A 86 -8.12 -3.23 4.16
C GLN A 86 -7.21 -3.34 2.94
N ALA A 87 -6.89 -2.23 2.26
CA ALA A 87 -5.93 -2.24 1.14
C ALA A 87 -4.50 -2.57 1.59
N VAL A 88 -4.08 -2.07 2.76
CA VAL A 88 -2.78 -2.42 3.35
C VAL A 88 -2.73 -3.91 3.68
N VAL A 89 -3.77 -4.44 4.33
CA VAL A 89 -3.87 -5.87 4.68
C VAL A 89 -3.88 -6.74 3.41
N PHE A 90 -4.69 -6.38 2.41
CA PHE A 90 -4.73 -7.08 1.12
C PHE A 90 -3.36 -7.14 0.45
N ALA A 91 -2.60 -6.04 0.44
CA ALA A 91 -1.28 -6.01 -0.17
C ALA A 91 -0.26 -6.93 0.55
N TYR A 92 -0.41 -7.11 1.87
CA TYR A 92 0.39 -8.09 2.63
C TYR A 92 -0.04 -9.53 2.36
N GLU A 93 -1.34 -9.81 2.39
CA GLU A 93 -1.87 -11.17 2.21
C GLU A 93 -1.70 -11.68 0.77
N SER A 94 -1.83 -10.80 -0.22
CA SER A 94 -1.73 -11.15 -1.63
C SER A 94 -0.28 -11.40 -2.11
N SER A 95 0.74 -11.26 -1.25
CA SER A 95 2.17 -11.31 -1.62
C SER A 95 2.56 -10.33 -2.74
N LEU A 96 1.72 -9.33 -3.02
CA LEU A 96 2.00 -8.23 -3.96
C LEU A 96 3.18 -7.39 -3.48
N VAL A 97 3.33 -7.30 -2.15
CA VAL A 97 4.55 -6.83 -1.49
C VAL A 97 5.41 -8.05 -1.18
N GLN A 98 6.16 -8.56 -2.16
CA GLN A 98 7.35 -9.33 -1.83
C GLN A 98 8.39 -8.34 -1.28
N PRO A 99 8.77 -8.42 0.01
CA PRO A 99 9.89 -7.64 0.50
C PRO A 99 11.17 -8.17 -0.16
N GLY A 100 11.58 -7.54 -1.27
CA GLY A 100 12.84 -7.83 -1.97
C GLY A 100 12.69 -8.77 -3.17
N GLY A 101 12.51 -8.18 -4.35
CA GLY A 101 12.83 -8.81 -5.63
C GLY A 101 13.95 -8.01 -6.27
N ASN A 102 15.18 -8.31 -5.89
CA ASN A 102 16.39 -7.72 -6.44
C ASN A 102 16.66 -8.34 -7.82
N SER A 103 16.67 -7.53 -8.87
CA SER A 103 17.50 -7.74 -10.07
C SER A 103 18.15 -6.42 -10.42
#